data_AF-A0A4Z0W9D9-F1
#
_entry.id   AF-A0A4Z0W9D9-F1
#
_cell.length_a   1.000
_cell.length_b   1.000
_cell.length_c   1.000
_cell.angle_alpha   90.00
_cell.angle_beta   90.00
_cell.angle_gamma   90.00
#
_symmetry.space_group_name_H-M   'P 1'
#
loop_
_entity.id
_entity.type
_entity.pdbx_description
1 polymer ?
#
loop_
_entity_poly.entity_id
_entity_poly.type
_entity_poly.pdbx_seq_one_letter_code
_entity_poly.pdbx_strand_id
1 'polypeptide(L)'
;MLSHRHRCIFIHIRKSAGTSIKHLFADASKDFDDGVLDPHWPPTQPPVSDYYRFTVVRNPWDRFVSGWKYLTSTRRLSLHDVLRNLPQQRPLYNVLAPQAPLNVRWSYARIGSRRRFQHTRYRLLAPIPGLNPRRPKADGHDYRHLTLPLCDQLLDAQGQWVVHKVVPLEDLANGLSEVSARTGIDISHIPHANRKRKGDDYRQYFDEEAQQLFARHFADDIERLGYRFDLGPGVPPVTTP
;
A
#
# COMPACT_ATOMS: atom_id res chain seq x y z
N MET A 1 10.38 3.68 -3.41
CA MET A 1 11.60 4.30 -2.87
C MET A 1 12.78 3.57 -3.45
N LEU A 2 13.86 4.26 -3.82
CA LEU A 2 15.01 3.66 -4.49
C LEU A 2 16.28 4.10 -3.75
N SER A 3 17.27 3.22 -3.65
CA SER A 3 18.63 3.53 -3.17
C SER A 3 19.67 2.98 -4.16
N HIS A 4 20.54 3.84 -4.70
CA HIS A 4 21.65 3.37 -5.52
C HIS A 4 22.79 2.80 -4.69
N ARG A 5 23.08 3.43 -3.54
CA ARG A 5 24.06 2.92 -2.56
C ARG A 5 23.82 1.45 -2.22
N HIS A 6 22.56 1.07 -1.99
CA HIS A 6 22.17 -0.29 -1.64
C HIS A 6 21.65 -1.12 -2.83
N ARG A 7 21.69 -0.55 -4.05
CA ARG A 7 21.16 -1.14 -5.29
C ARG A 7 19.78 -1.79 -5.10
N CYS A 8 18.87 -1.09 -4.44
CA CYS A 8 17.56 -1.64 -4.07
C CYS A 8 16.40 -0.68 -4.30
N ILE A 9 15.21 -1.26 -4.45
CA ILE A 9 13.95 -0.57 -4.66
C ILE A 9 12.93 -1.13 -3.68
N PHE A 10 12.35 -0.26 -2.86
CA PHE A 10 11.18 -0.57 -2.05
C PHE A 10 9.90 -0.10 -2.76
N ILE A 11 9.01 -1.03 -3.06
CA ILE A 11 7.67 -0.72 -3.58
C ILE A 11 6.74 -0.44 -2.40
N HIS A 12 6.30 0.81 -2.26
CA HIS A 12 5.49 1.26 -1.13
C HIS A 12 4.03 0.84 -1.29
N ILE A 13 3.55 0.02 -0.34
CA ILE A 13 2.13 -0.28 -0.19
C ILE A 13 1.54 0.59 0.92
N ARG A 14 0.50 1.34 0.57
CA ARG A 14 -0.23 2.18 1.53
C ARG A 14 -0.78 1.33 2.67
N LYS A 15 -0.62 1.82 3.89
CA LYS A 15 -1.07 1.20 5.15
C LYS A 15 -0.31 -0.07 5.58
N SER A 16 0.86 -0.32 4.99
CA SER A 16 1.78 -1.42 5.33
C SER A 16 3.12 -0.93 5.90
N ALA A 17 3.07 -0.05 6.91
CA ALA A 17 4.25 0.51 7.59
C ALA A 17 5.27 1.29 6.71
N GLY A 18 4.83 1.83 5.57
CA GLY A 18 5.69 2.63 4.70
C GLY A 18 6.41 3.78 5.39
N THR A 19 5.78 4.43 6.37
CA THR A 19 6.41 5.49 7.18
C THR A 19 7.65 4.99 7.93
N SER A 20 7.61 3.79 8.50
CA SER A 20 8.77 3.20 9.19
C SER A 20 9.89 2.86 8.20
N ILE A 21 9.54 2.25 7.07
CA ILE A 21 10.51 1.88 6.03
C ILE A 21 11.20 3.10 5.42
N LYS A 22 10.54 4.27 5.36
CA LYS A 22 11.15 5.52 4.87
C LYS A 22 12.44 5.88 5.61
N HIS A 23 12.53 5.58 6.90
CA HIS A 23 13.72 5.89 7.71
C HIS A 23 14.94 5.04 7.35
N LEU A 24 14.77 3.93 6.62
CA LEU A 24 15.89 3.13 6.10
C LEU A 24 16.60 3.82 4.92
N PHE A 25 15.96 4.81 4.30
CA PHE A 25 16.49 5.54 3.15
C PHE A 25 16.92 6.94 3.62
N ALA A 26 18.21 7.12 3.89
CA ALA A 26 18.80 8.29 4.55
C ALA A 26 18.51 9.66 3.90
N ASP A 27 18.06 9.69 2.65
CA ASP A 27 17.76 10.92 1.88
C ASP A 27 16.26 11.08 1.52
N ALA A 28 15.36 10.32 2.15
CA ALA A 28 13.94 10.38 1.85
C ALA A 28 13.25 11.62 2.47
N SER A 29 12.97 12.63 1.64
CA SER A 29 12.11 13.77 2.00
C SER A 29 10.75 13.34 2.58
N LYS A 30 10.14 14.23 3.38
CA LYS A 30 8.87 14.00 4.08
C LYS A 30 7.65 13.83 3.15
N ASP A 31 7.75 14.21 1.87
CA ASP A 31 6.60 14.33 0.93
C ASP A 31 6.43 13.17 -0.05
N PHE A 32 7.11 12.05 0.15
CA PHE A 32 7.14 10.96 -0.83
C PHE A 32 6.02 9.92 -0.63
N ASP A 33 4.91 10.07 -1.35
CA ASP A 33 3.81 9.10 -1.32
C ASP A 33 3.96 7.98 -2.38
N ASP A 34 4.68 8.21 -3.48
CA ASP A 34 4.82 7.26 -4.61
C ASP A 34 6.24 7.20 -5.26
N GLY A 35 7.33 7.58 -4.56
CA GLY A 35 8.70 7.42 -5.09
C GLY A 35 9.80 8.02 -4.22
N VAL A 36 11.02 7.50 -4.28
CA VAL A 36 12.25 8.22 -3.89
C VAL A 36 13.16 8.10 -5.10
N LEU A 37 13.57 9.23 -5.67
CA LEU A 37 14.75 9.34 -6.51
C LEU A 37 15.88 9.66 -5.54
N ASP A 38 16.91 8.83 -5.51
CA ASP A 38 18.18 9.18 -4.88
C ASP A 38 18.61 10.57 -5.41
N PRO A 39 18.89 11.56 -4.54
CA PRO A 39 19.22 12.92 -4.96
C PRO A 39 20.41 13.00 -5.93
N HIS A 40 21.27 11.97 -5.92
CA HIS A 40 22.46 11.88 -6.75
C HIS A 40 22.25 11.06 -8.03
N TRP A 41 21.02 10.66 -8.37
CA TRP A 41 20.72 9.92 -9.60
C TRP A 41 20.56 10.85 -10.81
N PRO A 42 21.50 10.83 -11.78
CA PRO A 42 21.37 11.60 -13.00
C PRO A 42 20.45 10.88 -14.01
N PRO A 43 19.85 11.61 -14.96
CA PRO A 43 18.99 11.06 -16.02
C PRO A 43 19.66 10.01 -16.92
N THR A 44 20.99 9.92 -16.90
CA THR A 44 21.82 9.19 -17.87
C THR A 44 22.38 7.85 -17.37
N GLN A 45 21.92 7.35 -16.21
CA GLN A 45 22.47 6.14 -15.60
C GLN A 45 21.79 4.81 -16.05
N PRO A 46 22.47 3.65 -15.86
CA PRO A 46 22.08 2.35 -16.40
C PRO A 46 20.73 1.83 -15.87
N PRO A 47 20.12 0.83 -16.54
CA PRO A 47 18.82 0.31 -16.15
C PRO A 47 18.81 -0.22 -14.71
N VAL A 48 17.77 0.16 -13.96
CA VAL A 48 17.53 -0.32 -12.59
C VAL A 48 16.94 -1.75 -12.57
N SER A 49 17.01 -2.47 -13.69
CA SER A 49 16.52 -3.85 -13.83
C SER A 49 17.16 -4.79 -12.82
N ASP A 50 18.44 -4.57 -12.52
CA ASP A 50 19.25 -5.46 -11.70
C ASP A 50 19.18 -5.10 -10.20
N TYR A 51 18.29 -4.19 -9.83
CA TYR A 51 18.16 -3.74 -8.45
C TYR A 51 17.34 -4.76 -7.67
N TYR A 52 17.73 -5.02 -6.43
CA TYR A 52 16.92 -5.85 -5.56
C TYR A 52 15.62 -5.12 -5.22
N ARG A 53 14.48 -5.80 -5.34
CA ARG A 53 13.15 -5.19 -5.28
C ARG A 53 12.40 -5.88 -4.16
N PHE A 54 11.91 -5.12 -3.19
CA PHE A 54 11.15 -5.69 -2.10
C PHE A 54 9.97 -4.79 -1.75
N THR A 55 9.02 -5.36 -1.02
CA THR A 55 7.87 -4.63 -0.50
C THR A 55 7.52 -5.13 0.89
N VAL A 56 6.77 -4.32 1.62
CA VAL A 56 6.13 -4.73 2.88
C VAL A 56 4.63 -4.74 2.64
N VAL A 57 4.02 -5.90 2.87
CA VAL A 57 2.57 -6.07 2.83
C VAL A 57 2.05 -6.27 4.23
N ARG A 58 0.75 -6.12 4.43
CA ARG A 58 0.07 -6.35 5.69
C ARG A 58 -1.12 -7.23 5.39
N ASN A 59 -1.56 -8.01 6.38
CA ASN A 59 -2.82 -8.74 6.30
C ASN A 59 -3.91 -7.85 5.65
N PRO A 60 -4.51 -8.25 4.50
CA PRO A 60 -5.44 -7.43 3.74
C PRO A 60 -6.62 -6.92 4.57
N TRP A 61 -7.16 -7.76 5.46
CA TRP A 61 -8.25 -7.43 6.37
C TRP A 61 -7.87 -6.28 7.31
N ASP A 62 -6.68 -6.39 7.91
CA ASP A 62 -6.15 -5.41 8.82
C ASP A 62 -5.73 -4.10 8.11
N ARG A 63 -5.17 -4.23 6.91
CA ARG A 63 -4.86 -3.10 6.03
C ARG A 63 -6.13 -2.31 5.70
N PHE A 64 -7.23 -3.00 5.39
CA PHE A 64 -8.51 -2.38 5.07
C PHE A 64 -9.08 -1.60 6.26
N VAL A 65 -9.13 -2.21 7.45
CA VAL A 65 -9.55 -1.51 8.68
C VAL A 65 -8.66 -0.29 8.95
N SER A 66 -7.35 -0.41 8.71
CA SER A 66 -6.42 0.71 8.85
C SER A 66 -6.70 1.84 7.85
N GLY A 67 -7.06 1.52 6.61
CA GLY A 67 -7.50 2.50 5.61
C GLY A 67 -8.83 3.14 6.00
N TRP A 68 -9.81 2.32 6.42
CA TRP A 68 -11.17 2.74 6.78
C TRP A 68 -11.17 3.75 7.92
N LYS A 69 -10.37 3.50 8.97
CA LYS A 69 -10.19 4.42 10.10
C LYS A 69 -9.40 5.69 9.74
N TYR A 70 -8.47 5.57 8.79
CA TYR A 70 -7.58 6.67 8.38
C TYR A 70 -8.32 7.71 7.54
N LEU A 71 -9.17 7.28 6.62
CA LEU A 71 -9.84 8.17 5.67
C LEU A 71 -11.03 8.90 6.30
N THR A 72 -11.03 10.22 6.22
CA THR A 72 -12.12 11.06 6.75
C THR A 72 -13.48 10.74 6.11
N SER A 73 -13.48 10.34 4.84
CA SER A 73 -14.65 9.97 4.05
C SER A 73 -15.32 8.67 4.49
N THR A 74 -14.56 7.74 5.09
CA THR A 74 -15.09 6.40 5.45
C THR A 74 -15.12 6.14 6.94
N ARG A 75 -14.28 6.79 7.75
CA ARG A 75 -14.13 6.50 9.20
C ARG A 75 -15.38 6.74 10.06
N ARG A 76 -16.41 7.38 9.50
CA ARG A 76 -17.71 7.62 10.16
C ARG A 76 -18.83 6.72 9.64
N LEU A 77 -18.55 5.94 8.61
CA LEU A 77 -19.50 5.01 7.99
C LEU A 77 -19.31 3.62 8.59
N SER A 78 -20.37 2.81 8.54
CA SER A 78 -20.25 1.40 8.89
C SER A 78 -19.31 0.69 7.90
N LEU A 79 -18.66 -0.37 8.36
CA LEU A 79 -17.78 -1.17 7.50
C LEU A 79 -18.57 -1.75 6.32
N HIS A 80 -19.80 -2.20 6.58
CA HIS A 80 -20.76 -2.67 5.59
C HIS A 80 -21.04 -1.68 4.47
N ASP A 81 -21.36 -0.42 4.81
CA ASP A 81 -21.65 0.60 3.81
C ASP A 81 -20.46 0.86 2.89
N VAL A 82 -19.26 0.86 3.47
CA VAL A 82 -18.01 1.05 2.71
C VAL A 82 -17.72 -0.15 1.83
N LEU A 83 -17.90 -1.37 2.33
CA LEU A 83 -17.70 -2.60 1.56
C LEU A 83 -18.70 -2.72 0.40
N ARG A 84 -19.97 -2.37 0.61
CA ARG A 84 -20.97 -2.36 -0.47
C ARG A 84 -20.72 -1.26 -1.50
N ASN A 85 -20.01 -0.19 -1.12
CA ASN A 85 -19.81 1.00 -1.95
C ASN A 85 -18.35 1.43 -2.04
N LEU A 86 -17.44 0.48 -2.31
CA LEU A 86 -16.01 0.77 -2.34
C LEU A 86 -15.66 1.99 -3.22
N PRO A 87 -14.69 2.83 -2.80
CA PRO A 87 -14.18 3.90 -3.63
C PRO A 87 -13.77 3.38 -5.01
N GLN A 88 -14.15 4.08 -6.08
CA GLN A 88 -13.90 3.63 -7.47
C GLN A 88 -12.63 4.26 -8.06
N GLN A 89 -12.00 3.56 -9.02
CA GLN A 89 -10.84 4.07 -9.75
C GLN A 89 -11.24 5.19 -10.70
N ARG A 90 -11.14 6.45 -10.25
CA ARG A 90 -11.51 7.61 -11.05
C ARG A 90 -10.55 8.79 -10.84
N PRO A 91 -10.26 9.59 -11.89
CA PRO A 91 -9.31 10.69 -11.81
C PRO A 91 -9.81 11.79 -10.88
N LEU A 92 -9.08 12.14 -9.83
CA LEU A 92 -9.32 13.30 -8.94
C LEU A 92 -10.60 13.29 -8.08
N TYR A 93 -11.43 12.24 -8.08
CA TYR A 93 -12.63 12.20 -7.23
C TYR A 93 -12.80 10.89 -6.44
N ASN A 94 -12.86 11.06 -5.11
CA ASN A 94 -13.21 10.04 -4.12
C ASN A 94 -14.72 9.76 -4.17
N VAL A 95 -15.15 8.84 -5.03
CA VAL A 95 -16.55 8.43 -5.09
C VAL A 95 -16.64 7.01 -4.54
N LEU A 96 -17.10 6.89 -3.28
CA LEU A 96 -17.89 5.74 -2.85
C LEU A 96 -19.05 5.62 -3.85
N ALA A 97 -19.17 4.46 -4.49
CA ALA A 97 -19.81 4.18 -5.78
C ALA A 97 -21.14 4.90 -6.16
N PRO A 98 -21.49 4.97 -7.47
CA PRO A 98 -22.32 6.00 -8.12
C PRO A 98 -23.82 6.06 -7.83
N GLN A 99 -24.36 5.10 -7.06
CA GLN A 99 -25.81 4.94 -6.85
C GLN A 99 -26.38 5.81 -5.72
N ALA A 100 -25.51 6.47 -4.95
CA ALA A 100 -25.96 7.43 -3.95
C ALA A 100 -26.48 8.73 -4.63
N PRO A 101 -27.54 9.35 -4.08
CA PRO A 101 -28.05 10.61 -4.62
C PRO A 101 -26.98 11.72 -4.61
N LEU A 102 -27.10 12.66 -5.55
CA LEU A 102 -26.09 13.68 -5.83
C LEU A 102 -25.62 14.42 -4.58
N ASN A 103 -26.53 14.81 -3.68
CA ASN A 103 -26.22 15.49 -2.42
C ASN A 103 -25.25 14.69 -1.52
N VAL A 104 -25.44 13.37 -1.44
CA VAL A 104 -24.57 12.45 -0.69
C VAL A 104 -23.19 12.39 -1.36
N ARG A 105 -23.15 12.25 -2.69
CA ARG A 105 -21.90 12.30 -3.48
C ARG A 105 -21.15 13.64 -3.32
N TRP A 106 -21.87 14.77 -3.31
CA TRP A 106 -21.33 16.11 -3.07
C TRP A 106 -20.83 16.31 -1.64
N SER A 107 -21.44 15.66 -0.65
CA SER A 107 -20.97 15.69 0.74
C SER A 107 -19.62 14.98 0.89
N TYR A 108 -19.43 13.85 0.22
CA TYR A 108 -18.18 13.09 0.20
C TYR A 108 -17.07 13.82 -0.59
N ALA A 109 -17.40 14.42 -1.73
CA ALA A 109 -16.45 15.22 -2.53
C ALA A 109 -15.95 16.47 -1.76
N ARG A 110 -16.80 17.13 -0.98
CA ARG A 110 -16.45 18.32 -0.17
C ARG A 110 -15.52 18.02 1.01
N ILE A 111 -15.52 16.79 1.53
CA ILE A 111 -14.62 16.37 2.61
C ILE A 111 -13.19 16.18 2.08
N GLY A 112 -13.02 15.74 0.83
CA GLY A 112 -11.72 15.56 0.18
C GLY A 112 -11.08 16.85 -0.34
N SER A 113 -11.87 17.87 -0.70
CA SER A 113 -11.39 19.09 -1.38
C SER A 113 -10.68 20.11 -0.47
N ARG A 114 -10.66 19.92 0.86
CA ARG A 114 -9.97 20.85 1.78
C ARG A 114 -8.45 20.68 1.84
N ARG A 115 -7.86 19.63 1.23
CA ARG A 115 -6.41 19.52 1.06
C ARG A 115 -6.06 19.74 -0.41
N ARG A 116 -5.66 20.96 -0.76
CA ARG A 116 -4.92 21.23 -2.00
C ARG A 116 -3.71 20.31 -2.02
N PHE A 117 -3.72 19.28 -2.86
CA PHE A 117 -2.52 18.49 -3.13
C PHE A 117 -1.65 19.27 -4.12
N GLN A 118 -0.75 20.08 -3.59
CA GLN A 118 0.47 20.43 -4.30
C GLN A 118 1.42 19.25 -4.13
N HIS A 119 1.58 18.39 -5.14
CA HIS A 119 2.73 17.49 -5.19
C HIS A 119 3.57 17.76 -6.42
N THR A 120 4.76 18.25 -6.12
CA THR A 120 5.88 18.54 -7.01
C THR A 120 6.36 17.26 -7.68
N ARG A 121 6.73 17.42 -8.96
CA ARG A 121 7.12 16.41 -9.92
C ARG A 121 8.47 15.77 -9.54
N TYR A 122 8.48 14.52 -9.11
CA TYR A 122 9.66 13.67 -9.22
C TYR A 122 9.32 12.45 -10.08
N ARG A 123 9.78 12.54 -11.32
CA ARG A 123 9.52 11.62 -12.43
C ARG A 123 10.55 10.50 -12.33
N LEU A 124 10.13 9.26 -12.08
CA LEU A 124 10.94 8.13 -12.53
C LEU A 124 11.03 8.28 -14.06
N LEU A 125 12.21 8.66 -14.55
CA LEU A 125 12.44 8.95 -15.97
C LEU A 125 12.43 7.69 -16.84
N ALA A 126 12.45 6.50 -16.22
CA ALA A 126 12.30 5.21 -16.89
C ALA A 126 11.22 4.35 -16.19
N PRO A 127 10.34 3.65 -16.94
CA PRO A 127 9.44 2.64 -16.38
C PRO A 127 10.26 1.49 -15.80
N ILE A 128 9.91 1.03 -14.60
CA ILE A 128 10.49 -0.22 -14.04
C ILE A 128 9.97 -1.36 -14.91
N PRO A 129 10.83 -2.17 -15.56
CA PRO A 129 10.39 -3.30 -16.37
C PRO A 129 9.50 -4.26 -15.56
N GLY A 130 8.35 -4.63 -16.13
CA GLY A 130 7.34 -5.46 -15.48
C GLY A 130 6.32 -4.69 -14.62
N LEU A 131 6.59 -3.45 -14.17
CA LEU A 131 5.56 -2.70 -13.45
C LEU A 131 4.48 -2.26 -14.42
N ASN A 132 3.21 -2.61 -14.14
CA ASN A 132 2.08 -2.35 -15.04
C ASN A 132 2.05 -0.86 -15.47
N PRO A 133 2.32 -0.55 -16.76
CA PRO A 133 2.43 0.83 -17.24
C PRO A 133 1.07 1.54 -17.33
N ARG A 134 -0.04 0.81 -17.11
CA ARG A 134 -1.41 1.31 -17.30
C ARG A 134 -1.96 2.13 -16.13
N ARG A 135 -1.20 2.37 -15.05
CA ARG A 135 -1.72 3.10 -13.89
C ARG A 135 -2.03 4.56 -14.24
N PRO A 136 -3.30 4.98 -14.22
CA PRO A 136 -3.64 6.38 -14.40
C PRO A 136 -3.05 7.19 -13.24
N LYS A 137 -2.25 8.20 -13.53
CA LYS A 137 -1.59 9.06 -12.52
C LYS A 137 -2.57 9.85 -11.64
N ALA A 138 -3.88 9.73 -11.88
CA ALA A 138 -4.93 10.52 -11.26
C ALA A 138 -5.82 9.72 -10.30
N ASP A 139 -5.50 8.46 -9.99
CA ASP A 139 -6.32 7.62 -9.11
C ASP A 139 -6.64 8.30 -7.77
N GLY A 140 -7.93 8.31 -7.41
CA GLY A 140 -8.44 8.93 -6.20
C GLY A 140 -7.71 8.48 -4.93
N HIS A 141 -7.53 9.40 -3.98
CA HIS A 141 -6.82 9.14 -2.72
C HIS A 141 -7.43 7.95 -1.96
N ASP A 142 -8.76 7.89 -1.86
CA ASP A 142 -9.45 6.86 -1.08
C ASP A 142 -9.37 5.50 -1.76
N TYR A 143 -9.50 5.47 -3.10
CA TYR A 143 -9.30 4.27 -3.91
C TYR A 143 -7.93 3.65 -3.65
N ARG A 144 -6.85 4.45 -3.69
CA ARG A 144 -5.48 3.96 -3.44
C ARG A 144 -5.25 3.43 -2.02
N HIS A 145 -6.03 3.90 -1.04
CA HIS A 145 -5.91 3.52 0.36
C HIS A 145 -6.79 2.34 0.79
N LEU A 146 -7.93 2.14 0.13
CA LEU A 146 -8.94 1.13 0.51
C LEU A 146 -9.19 0.08 -0.56
N THR A 147 -9.41 0.49 -1.81
CA THR A 147 -9.94 -0.40 -2.85
C THR A 147 -8.84 -1.04 -3.69
N LEU A 148 -7.77 -0.30 -3.96
CA LEU A 148 -6.68 -0.78 -4.82
C LEU A 148 -6.07 -2.06 -4.21
N PRO A 149 -6.18 -3.21 -4.91
CA PRO A 149 -5.60 -4.47 -4.45
C PRO A 149 -4.09 -4.36 -4.28
N LEU A 150 -3.52 -5.17 -3.38
CA LEU A 150 -2.07 -5.25 -3.20
C LEU A 150 -1.43 -5.93 -4.42
N CYS A 151 -2.00 -7.03 -4.89
CA CYS A 151 -1.51 -7.80 -6.03
C CYS A 151 -1.43 -6.95 -7.30
N ASP A 152 -2.39 -6.06 -7.56
CA ASP A 152 -2.35 -5.11 -8.68
C ASP A 152 -1.11 -4.20 -8.68
N GLN A 153 -0.44 -4.02 -7.53
CA GLN A 153 0.77 -3.21 -7.39
C GLN A 153 2.05 -4.01 -7.41
N LEU A 154 1.92 -5.33 -7.31
CA LEU A 154 3.04 -6.25 -7.13
C LEU A 154 3.14 -7.26 -8.26
N LEU A 155 2.19 -7.28 -9.18
CA LEU A 155 2.17 -8.15 -10.35
C LEU A 155 2.32 -7.34 -11.65
N ASP A 156 2.97 -7.95 -12.63
CA ASP A 156 3.04 -7.45 -14.00
C ASP A 156 1.78 -7.81 -14.80
N ALA A 157 1.76 -7.45 -16.09
CA ALA A 157 0.64 -7.76 -16.98
C ALA A 157 0.48 -9.26 -17.26
N GLN A 158 1.47 -10.07 -16.90
CA GLN A 158 1.52 -11.53 -17.05
C GLN A 158 1.24 -12.23 -15.70
N GLY A 159 0.92 -11.48 -14.65
CA GLY A 159 0.63 -12.02 -13.31
C GLY A 159 1.86 -12.49 -12.55
N GLN A 160 3.08 -12.07 -12.95
CA GLN A 160 4.33 -12.40 -12.26
C GLN A 160 4.72 -11.32 -11.27
N TRP A 161 5.38 -11.73 -10.18
CA TRP A 161 5.85 -10.80 -9.15
C TRP A 161 6.90 -9.82 -9.71
N VAL A 162 6.65 -8.53 -9.54
CA VAL A 162 7.60 -7.45 -9.90
C VAL A 162 8.61 -7.18 -8.78
N VAL A 163 8.49 -7.90 -7.66
CA VAL A 163 9.40 -7.83 -6.51
C VAL A 163 10.10 -9.17 -6.32
N HIS A 164 11.33 -9.09 -5.82
CA HIS A 164 12.12 -10.27 -5.46
C HIS A 164 11.79 -10.78 -4.04
N LYS A 165 11.18 -9.95 -3.18
CA LYS A 165 10.74 -10.33 -1.83
C LYS A 165 9.50 -9.55 -1.39
N VAL A 166 8.54 -10.28 -0.84
CA VAL A 166 7.39 -9.75 -0.10
C VAL A 166 7.65 -9.98 1.39
N VAL A 167 7.63 -8.92 2.18
CA VAL A 167 7.80 -8.98 3.64
C VAL A 167 6.44 -8.77 4.31
N PRO A 168 5.89 -9.77 5.01
CA PRO A 168 4.72 -9.57 5.86
C PRO A 168 5.05 -8.58 6.98
N LEU A 169 4.17 -7.62 7.23
CA LEU A 169 4.33 -6.66 8.33
C LEU A 169 4.31 -7.38 9.68
N GLU A 170 3.60 -8.49 9.75
CA GLU A 170 3.52 -9.40 10.88
C GLU A 170 4.89 -9.99 11.25
N ASP A 171 5.77 -10.15 10.26
CA ASP A 171 7.11 -10.72 10.41
C ASP A 171 8.20 -9.75 9.92
N LEU A 172 7.99 -8.46 10.19
CA LEU A 172 8.81 -7.38 9.64
C LEU A 172 10.29 -7.52 10.03
N ALA A 173 10.59 -7.91 11.27
CA ALA A 173 11.96 -7.99 11.78
C ALA A 173 12.78 -9.04 11.00
N ASN A 174 12.24 -10.25 10.84
CA ASN A 174 12.92 -11.32 10.12
C ASN A 174 13.01 -10.98 8.63
N GLY A 175 11.92 -10.53 8.02
CA GLY A 175 11.92 -10.18 6.60
C GLY A 175 12.88 -9.03 6.27
N LEU A 176 13.02 -8.04 7.16
CA LEU A 176 14.02 -6.97 6.97
C LEU A 176 15.44 -7.42 7.24
N SER A 177 15.66 -8.39 8.14
CA SER A 177 16.98 -9.01 8.32
C SER A 177 17.48 -9.66 7.03
N GLU A 178 16.61 -10.39 6.31
CA GLU A 178 16.94 -10.94 4.99
C GLU A 178 17.23 -9.84 3.94
N VAL A 179 16.45 -8.76 3.93
CA VAL A 179 16.68 -7.62 3.03
C VAL A 179 18.02 -6.95 3.35
N SER A 180 18.36 -6.81 4.63
CA SER A 180 19.64 -6.25 5.10
C SER A 180 20.80 -7.13 4.69
N ALA A 181 20.72 -8.44 4.91
CA ALA A 181 21.76 -9.40 4.50
C ALA A 181 22.05 -9.35 2.99
N ARG A 182 21.03 -9.04 2.17
CA ARG A 182 21.17 -8.99 0.70
C ARG A 182 21.59 -7.63 0.15
N THR A 183 21.17 -6.53 0.78
CA THR A 183 21.39 -5.17 0.25
C THR A 183 22.40 -4.34 1.04
N GLY A 184 22.80 -4.82 2.23
CA GLY A 184 23.62 -4.08 3.17
C GLY A 184 22.92 -2.84 3.76
N ILE A 185 21.59 -2.73 3.63
CA ILE A 185 20.84 -1.63 4.24
C ILE A 185 20.84 -1.79 5.76
N ASP A 186 21.16 -0.72 6.48
CA ASP A 186 21.18 -0.73 7.95
C ASP A 186 19.73 -0.64 8.47
N ILE A 187 19.33 -1.66 9.23
CA ILE A 187 17.99 -1.79 9.83
C ILE A 187 17.97 -1.54 11.34
N SER A 188 19.10 -1.15 11.94
CA SER A 188 19.24 -0.97 13.39
C SER A 188 18.34 0.12 13.97
N HIS A 189 17.96 1.12 13.17
CA HIS A 189 17.22 2.30 13.62
C HIS A 189 15.84 2.44 12.96
N ILE A 190 15.03 1.37 12.93
CA ILE A 190 13.66 1.46 12.42
C ILE A 190 12.74 1.99 13.54
N PRO A 191 12.10 3.15 13.37
CA PRO A 191 11.13 3.60 14.34
C PRO A 191 9.88 2.70 14.29
N HIS A 192 9.43 2.25 15.46
CA HIS A 192 8.12 1.65 15.65
C HIS A 192 7.01 2.71 15.57
N ALA A 193 6.90 3.37 14.42
CA ALA A 193 5.87 4.38 14.16
C ALA A 193 4.50 3.72 13.98
N ASN A 194 3.45 4.39 14.48
CA ASN A 194 2.05 3.97 14.30
C ASN A 194 1.72 2.56 14.83
N ARG A 195 2.31 2.16 15.96
CA ARG A 195 1.93 0.91 16.64
C ARG A 195 0.43 0.94 16.96
N LYS A 196 -0.25 -0.17 16.70
CA LYS A 196 -1.66 -0.35 17.08
C LYS A 196 -1.83 -0.12 18.58
N ARG A 197 -2.98 0.44 18.97
CA ARG A 197 -3.37 0.48 20.38
C ARG A 197 -3.61 -0.96 20.85
N LYS A 198 -3.30 -1.22 22.12
CA LYS A 198 -3.59 -2.52 22.75
C LYS A 198 -5.09 -2.82 22.60
N GLY A 199 -5.43 -3.99 22.04
CA GLY A 199 -6.82 -4.40 21.78
C GLY A 199 -7.41 -3.97 20.43
N ASP A 200 -6.68 -3.25 19.57
CA ASP A 200 -7.15 -2.87 18.23
C ASP A 200 -6.96 -4.01 17.20
N ASP A 201 -7.65 -5.12 17.45
CA ASP A 201 -7.74 -6.25 16.53
C ASP A 201 -8.69 -5.92 15.37
N TYR A 202 -8.32 -6.25 14.13
CA TYR A 202 -9.19 -5.98 12.98
C TYR A 202 -10.45 -6.86 13.00
N ARG A 203 -10.36 -8.06 13.60
CA ARG A 203 -11.43 -9.05 13.61
C ARG A 203 -12.70 -8.55 14.31
N GLN A 204 -12.56 -7.66 15.29
CA GLN A 204 -13.70 -7.07 15.99
C GLN A 204 -14.61 -6.20 15.11
N TYR A 205 -14.15 -5.80 13.92
CA TYR A 205 -14.90 -4.96 12.98
C TYR A 205 -15.67 -5.77 11.94
N PHE A 206 -15.45 -7.08 11.87
CA PHE A 206 -15.98 -7.95 10.82
C PHE A 206 -16.95 -8.97 11.40
N ASP A 207 -18.23 -8.82 11.09
CA ASP A 207 -19.20 -9.90 11.17
C ASP A 207 -19.13 -10.80 9.92
N GLU A 208 -19.93 -11.87 9.89
CA GLU A 208 -19.93 -12.84 8.78
C GLU A 208 -20.25 -12.20 7.43
N GLU A 209 -21.21 -11.27 7.38
CA GLU A 209 -21.56 -10.60 6.13
C GLU A 209 -20.42 -9.68 5.64
N ALA A 210 -19.80 -8.92 6.54
CA ALA A 210 -18.66 -8.07 6.19
C ALA A 210 -17.46 -8.92 5.72
N GLN A 211 -17.27 -10.10 6.31
CA GLN A 211 -16.25 -11.06 5.86
C GLN A 211 -16.52 -11.50 4.43
N GLN A 212 -17.74 -11.91 4.11
CA GLN A 212 -18.12 -12.34 2.76
C GLN A 212 -18.01 -11.21 1.74
N LEU A 213 -18.41 -9.99 2.09
CA LEU A 213 -18.26 -8.81 1.23
C LEU A 213 -16.78 -8.54 0.92
N PHE A 214 -15.93 -8.51 1.94
CA PHE A 214 -14.50 -8.27 1.75
C PHE A 214 -13.84 -9.39 0.95
N ALA A 215 -14.10 -10.66 1.28
CA ALA A 215 -13.55 -11.81 0.58
C ALA A 215 -13.89 -11.79 -0.91
N ARG A 216 -15.10 -11.34 -1.29
CA ARG A 216 -15.46 -11.16 -2.70
C ARG A 216 -14.68 -10.06 -3.41
N HIS A 217 -14.37 -8.96 -2.72
CA HIS A 217 -13.66 -7.83 -3.33
C HIS A 217 -12.14 -8.02 -3.40
N PHE A 218 -11.56 -8.77 -2.47
CA PHE A 218 -10.12 -8.91 -2.30
C PHE A 218 -9.66 -10.37 -2.34
N ALA A 219 -10.40 -11.24 -3.05
CA ALA A 219 -10.11 -12.66 -3.18
C ALA A 219 -8.66 -12.92 -3.64
N ASP A 220 -8.24 -12.22 -4.69
CA ASP A 220 -6.89 -12.35 -5.26
C ASP A 220 -5.79 -12.01 -4.25
N ASP A 221 -5.97 -10.93 -3.46
CA ASP A 221 -5.02 -10.54 -2.42
C ASP A 221 -4.96 -11.60 -1.31
N ILE A 222 -6.12 -12.14 -0.89
CA ILE A 222 -6.21 -13.16 0.17
C ILE A 222 -5.50 -14.44 -0.29
N GLU A 223 -5.83 -14.92 -1.49
CA GLU A 223 -5.32 -16.16 -2.04
C GLU A 223 -3.82 -16.08 -2.34
N ARG A 224 -3.39 -15.10 -3.15
CA ARG A 224 -2.00 -15.01 -3.63
C ARG A 224 -1.01 -14.64 -2.55
N LEU A 225 -1.43 -13.86 -1.55
CA LEU A 225 -0.58 -13.52 -0.41
C LEU A 225 -0.70 -14.52 0.74
N GLY A 226 -1.53 -15.57 0.63
CA GLY A 226 -1.65 -16.62 1.63
C GLY A 226 -2.29 -16.20 2.96
N TYR A 227 -3.08 -15.13 2.96
CA TYR A 227 -3.76 -14.67 4.17
C TYR A 227 -5.12 -15.35 4.36
N ARG A 228 -5.57 -15.49 5.61
CA ARG A 228 -6.93 -15.93 5.96
C ARG A 228 -7.43 -15.04 7.09
N PHE A 229 -8.75 -14.90 7.23
CA PHE A 229 -9.34 -14.07 8.28
C PHE A 229 -8.99 -14.58 9.68
N ASP A 230 -8.93 -15.90 9.86
CA ASP A 230 -8.62 -16.52 11.15
C ASP A 230 -7.13 -16.58 11.48
N LEU A 231 -6.25 -16.16 10.55
CA LEU A 231 -4.85 -15.97 10.89
C LEU A 231 -4.80 -14.85 11.94
N GLY A 232 -4.39 -15.23 13.15
CA GLY A 232 -4.27 -14.30 14.27
C GLY A 232 -3.41 -13.09 13.89
N PRO A 233 -3.61 -11.94 14.56
CA PRO A 233 -2.77 -10.77 14.34
C PRO A 233 -1.31 -11.13 14.59
N GLY A 234 -0.43 -10.83 13.63
CA GLY A 234 1.00 -11.17 13.75
C GLY A 234 1.38 -12.57 13.27
N VAL A 235 0.44 -13.36 12.73
CA VAL A 235 0.76 -14.64 12.09
C VAL A 235 1.13 -14.36 10.61
N PRO A 236 2.34 -14.72 10.15
CA PRO A 236 2.70 -14.58 8.75
C PRO A 236 1.83 -15.50 7.88
N PRO A 237 1.56 -15.12 6.62
CA PRO A 237 0.79 -15.95 5.71
C PRO A 237 1.48 -17.29 5.43
N VAL A 238 0.67 -18.34 5.24
CA VAL A 238 1.17 -19.68 4.89
C VAL A 238 1.31 -19.76 3.38
N THR A 239 2.30 -19.05 2.83
CA THR A 239 2.92 -19.22 1.49
C THR A 239 3.83 -18.02 1.19
N THR A 240 4.95 -18.24 0.49
CA THR A 240 5.80 -17.20 -0.14
C THR A 240 6.67 -17.84 -1.22
N PRO A 241 7.11 -17.07 -2.23
CA PRO A 241 6.31 -16.27 -3.18
C PRO A 241 5.76 -17.10 -4.36
#